data_AF-A0A4Y5YLJ0-F1
#
_entry.id   AF-A0A4Y5YLJ0-F1
#
_cell.length_a   1.000
_cell.length_b   1.000
_cell.length_c   1.000
_cell.angle_alpha   90.00
_cell.angle_beta   90.00
_cell.angle_gamma   90.00
#
_symmetry.space_group_name_H-M   'P 1'
#
loop_
_entity.id
_entity.type
_entity.pdbx_description
1 polymer ?
#
loop_
_entity_poly.entity_id
_entity_poly.type
_entity_poly.pdbx_seq_one_letter_code
_entity_poly.pdbx_strand_id
1 'polypeptide(L)'
;MSTAEFHGYVGVQSRGLIALPASVRERLHLNEPGTQLEVTERPDGVVELRAAVPVPADQAWFWTERWQQREREVDEHVSAGRVASFANGDAFLESLDAVESEQ
;
A
#
# COMPACT_ATOMS: atom_id res chain seq x y z
N MET A 1 16.98 15.01 -7.10
CA MET A 1 15.71 15.77 -7.15
C MET A 1 15.42 16.24 -5.74
N SER A 2 15.28 17.54 -5.51
CA SER A 2 15.14 18.11 -4.17
C SER A 2 13.75 17.80 -3.63
N THR A 3 13.65 16.79 -2.76
CA THR A 3 12.46 16.52 -1.96
C THR A 3 12.31 17.71 -1.00
N ALA A 4 11.51 18.71 -1.35
CA ALA A 4 11.37 19.91 -0.52
C ALA A 4 10.62 19.56 0.79
N GLU A 5 11.31 19.05 1.80
CA GLU A 5 10.74 18.80 3.11
C GLU A 5 10.16 20.11 3.68
N PHE A 6 8.94 20.05 4.21
CA PHE A 6 8.37 21.21 4.88
C PHE A 6 9.14 21.42 6.18
N HIS A 7 9.78 22.56 6.32
CA HIS A 7 10.39 23.00 7.57
C HIS A 7 9.82 24.35 7.97
N GLY A 8 9.20 24.42 9.14
CA GLY A 8 8.56 25.63 9.65
C GLY A 8 7.83 25.37 10.95
N TYR A 9 7.31 26.44 11.54
CA TYR A 9 6.54 26.37 12.78
C TYR A 9 5.05 26.32 12.47
N VAL A 10 4.33 25.47 13.20
CA VAL A 10 2.86 25.47 13.24
C VAL A 10 2.40 25.86 14.65
N GLY A 11 1.36 26.67 14.74
CA GLY A 11 0.77 27.02 16.03
C GLY A 11 -0.04 25.85 16.59
N VAL A 12 0.13 25.56 17.87
CA VAL A 12 -0.74 24.63 18.60
C VAL A 12 -1.96 25.41 19.08
N GLN A 13 -3.13 25.01 18.59
CA GLN A 13 -4.41 25.60 18.97
C GLN A 13 -4.93 24.99 20.28
N SER A 14 -6.11 25.42 20.72
CA SER A 14 -6.75 24.84 21.89
C SER A 14 -6.93 23.33 21.73
N ARG A 15 -6.84 22.60 22.85
CA ARG A 15 -6.90 21.13 22.89
C ARG A 15 -5.79 20.41 22.11
N GLY A 16 -4.68 21.08 21.81
CA GLY A 16 -3.52 20.45 21.16
C GLY A 16 -3.67 20.25 19.65
N LEU A 17 -4.63 20.92 19.01
CA LEU A 17 -4.85 20.80 17.58
C LEU A 17 -3.74 21.50 16.79
N ILE A 18 -3.19 20.82 15.79
CA ILE A 18 -2.27 21.40 14.80
C ILE A 18 -2.90 21.27 13.41
N ALA A 19 -2.77 22.33 12.61
CA ALA A 19 -3.11 22.27 11.20
C ALA A 19 -1.84 21.98 10.41
N LEU A 20 -1.74 20.79 9.80
CA LEU A 20 -0.65 20.51 8.87
C LEU A 20 -0.76 21.44 7.65
N PRO A 21 0.34 22.01 7.13
CA PRO A 21 0.32 22.83 5.92
C PRO A 21 -0.29 22.09 4.72
N ALA A 22 -0.96 22.82 3.83
CA ALA A 22 -1.60 22.23 2.64
C ALA A 22 -0.62 21.41 1.80
N SER A 23 0.59 21.90 1.58
CA SER A 23 1.65 21.20 0.85
C SER A 23 2.05 19.85 1.46
N VAL A 24 2.02 19.74 2.80
CA VAL A 24 2.29 18.47 3.50
C VAL A 24 1.13 17.51 3.31
N ARG A 25 -0.11 17.98 3.46
CA ARG A 25 -1.31 17.14 3.31
C ARG A 25 -1.47 16.60 1.90
N GLU A 26 -1.24 17.44 0.88
CA GLU A 26 -1.34 17.04 -0.53
C GLU A 26 -0.28 16.01 -0.90
N ARG A 27 0.98 16.25 -0.51
CA ARG A 27 2.08 15.32 -0.81
C ARG A 27 1.93 13.97 -0.12
N LEU A 28 1.37 13.94 1.09
CA LEU A 28 1.20 12.73 1.89
C LEU A 28 -0.21 12.14 1.80
N HIS A 29 -1.05 12.61 0.85
CA HIS A 29 -2.42 12.09 0.65
C HIS A 29 -3.30 12.13 1.90
N LEU A 30 -3.06 13.09 2.80
CA LEU A 30 -3.78 13.22 4.08
C LEU A 30 -5.17 13.88 3.95
N ASN A 31 -5.57 14.28 2.74
CA ASN A 31 -6.91 14.82 2.48
C ASN A 31 -7.92 13.72 2.10
N GLU A 32 -7.47 12.47 1.96
CA GLU A 32 -8.34 11.35 1.60
C GLU A 32 -9.17 10.88 2.81
N PRO A 33 -10.44 10.47 2.62
CA PRO A 33 -11.27 9.99 3.72
C PRO A 33 -10.65 8.77 4.40
N GLY A 34 -10.58 8.81 5.73
CA GLY A 34 -10.06 7.70 6.53
C GLY A 34 -8.55 7.72 6.72
N THR A 35 -7.78 8.63 6.09
CA THR A 35 -6.33 8.69 6.33
C THR A 35 -6.00 8.98 7.79
N GLN A 36 -5.03 8.26 8.35
CA GLN A 36 -4.59 8.39 9.73
C GLN A 36 -3.13 8.81 9.81
N LEU A 37 -2.74 9.32 10.99
CA LEU A 37 -1.34 9.55 11.35
C LEU A 37 -1.02 8.67 12.56
N GLU A 38 -0.01 7.83 12.43
CA GLU A 38 0.65 7.25 13.60
C GLU A 38 1.44 8.35 14.31
N VAL A 39 1.28 8.43 15.63
CA VAL A 39 1.99 9.38 16.48
C VAL A 39 2.96 8.59 17.37
N THR A 40 4.26 8.89 17.28
CA THR A 40 5.28 8.31 18.15
C THR A 40 6.02 9.42 18.89
N GLU A 41 6.00 9.40 20.22
CA GLU A 41 6.92 10.18 21.04
C GLU A 41 8.23 9.40 21.20
N ARG A 42 9.32 9.96 20.70
CA ARG A 42 10.65 9.35 20.81
C ARG A 42 11.35 9.78 22.11
N PRO A 43 12.33 8.99 22.61
CA PRO A 43 13.06 9.32 23.84
C PRO A 43 13.84 10.64 23.80
N ASP A 44 14.16 11.14 22.62
CA ASP A 44 14.85 12.42 22.39
C ASP A 44 13.88 13.63 22.37
N GLY A 45 12.60 13.41 22.68
CA GLY A 45 11.57 14.45 22.71
C GLY A 45 11.01 14.82 21.33
N VAL A 46 11.37 14.07 20.29
CA VAL A 46 10.80 14.26 18.94
C VAL A 46 9.43 13.59 18.87
N VAL A 47 8.42 14.34 18.45
CA VAL A 47 7.12 13.79 18.05
C VAL A 47 7.17 13.50 16.55
N GLU A 48 7.12 12.21 16.21
CA GLU A 48 7.11 11.74 14.83
C GLU A 48 5.68 11.41 14.39
N LEU A 49 5.31 11.89 13.21
CA LEU A 49 4.01 11.64 12.58
C LEU A 49 4.22 10.86 11.29
N ARG A 50 3.67 9.66 11.17
CA ARG A 50 3.73 8.85 9.95
C ARG A 50 2.35 8.71 9.32
N ALA A 51 2.24 9.01 8.03
CA ALA A 51 1.02 8.75 7.27
C ALA A 51 0.73 7.25 7.28
N ALA A 52 -0.46 6.89 7.73
CA ALA A 52 -0.95 5.52 7.78
C ALA A 52 -2.23 5.43 6.97
N VAL A 53 -2.29 4.46 6.06
CA VAL A 53 -3.51 4.08 5.38
C VAL A 53 -4.16 2.97 6.22
N PRO A 54 -5.30 3.23 6.89
CA PRO A 54 -5.97 2.17 7.61
C PRO A 54 -6.55 1.18 6.61
N VAL A 55 -6.16 -0.08 6.77
CA VAL A 55 -6.77 -1.19 6.05
C VAL A 55 -7.94 -1.71 6.88
N PRO A 56 -9.14 -1.85 6.30
CA PRO A 56 -10.24 -2.56 6.95
C PRO A 56 -9.77 -3.91 7.51
N ALA A 57 -10.17 -4.25 8.73
CA ALA A 57 -9.64 -5.43 9.42
C ALA A 57 -9.90 -6.74 8.66
N ASP A 58 -11.00 -6.82 7.93
CA ASP A 58 -11.39 -7.93 7.04
C ASP A 58 -10.54 -8.02 5.76
N GLN A 59 -9.78 -6.97 5.43
CA GLN A 59 -8.84 -6.93 4.30
C GLN A 59 -7.37 -6.94 4.75
N ALA A 60 -7.09 -6.87 6.06
CA ALA A 60 -5.74 -6.87 6.59
C ALA A 60 -4.91 -8.10 6.19
N TRP A 61 -5.57 -9.24 5.95
CA TRP A 61 -4.92 -10.48 5.50
C TRP A 61 -4.15 -10.32 4.18
N PHE A 62 -4.60 -9.44 3.28
CA PHE A 62 -3.94 -9.16 1.99
C PHE A 62 -2.55 -8.55 2.19
N TRP A 63 -2.37 -7.83 3.28
CA TRP A 63 -1.12 -7.13 3.62
C TRP A 63 -0.18 -7.96 4.49
N THR A 64 -0.51 -9.21 4.78
CA THR A 64 0.40 -10.12 5.48
C THR A 64 1.63 -10.40 4.62
N GLU A 65 2.80 -10.55 5.26
CA GLU A 65 4.06 -10.84 4.56
C GLU A 65 3.95 -12.03 3.61
N ARG A 66 3.27 -13.10 4.07
CA ARG A 66 3.02 -14.30 3.27
C ARG A 66 2.23 -14.00 2.00
N TRP A 67 1.21 -13.15 2.09
CA TRP A 67 0.40 -12.83 0.92
C TRP A 67 1.18 -11.95 -0.06
N GLN A 68 1.85 -10.91 0.44
CA GLN A 68 2.68 -10.01 -0.36
C GLN A 68 3.85 -10.73 -1.04
N GLN A 69 4.42 -11.77 -0.41
CA GLN A 69 5.45 -12.59 -1.05
C GLN A 69 4.91 -13.36 -2.25
N ARG A 70 3.73 -13.99 -2.11
CA ARG A 70 3.10 -14.71 -3.23
C ARG A 70 2.67 -13.78 -4.36
N GLU A 71 2.20 -12.57 -4.04
CA GLU A 71 1.89 -11.57 -5.06
C GLU A 71 3.13 -11.21 -5.90
N ARG A 72 4.28 -10.99 -5.24
CA ARG A 72 5.54 -10.73 -5.94
C ARG A 72 6.01 -11.90 -6.81
N GLU A 73 5.83 -13.13 -6.35
CA GLU A 73 6.14 -14.33 -7.16
C GLU A 73 5.27 -14.38 -8.42
N VAL A 74 3.97 -14.09 -8.30
CA VAL A 74 3.05 -14.03 -9.45
C VAL A 74 3.45 -12.90 -10.40
N ASP A 75 3.75 -11.71 -9.89
CA ASP A 75 4.23 -10.59 -10.70
C ASP A 75 5.51 -10.95 -11.48
N GLU A 76 6.45 -11.66 -10.85
CA GLU A 76 7.65 -12.16 -11.52
C GLU A 76 7.30 -13.17 -12.62
N HIS A 77 6.37 -14.09 -12.36
CA HIS A 77 5.88 -15.03 -13.36
C HIS A 77 5.24 -14.33 -14.57
N VAL A 78 4.38 -13.34 -14.33
CA VAL A 78 3.74 -12.54 -15.38
C VAL A 78 4.81 -11.78 -16.18
N SER A 79 5.72 -11.08 -15.50
CA SER A 79 6.81 -10.31 -16.11
C SER A 79 7.75 -11.19 -16.96
N ALA A 80 8.04 -12.39 -16.48
CA ALA A 80 8.85 -13.38 -17.19
C ALA A 80 8.09 -14.08 -18.34
N GLY A 81 6.82 -13.76 -18.57
CA GLY A 81 5.98 -14.42 -19.57
C GLY A 81 5.68 -15.88 -19.23
N ARG A 82 5.87 -16.30 -17.99
CA ARG A 82 5.57 -17.66 -17.48
C ARG A 82 4.08 -17.78 -17.15
N VAL A 83 3.24 -17.33 -18.08
CA VAL A 83 1.78 -17.35 -18.00
C VAL A 83 1.23 -17.94 -19.29
N ALA A 84 0.17 -18.73 -19.18
CA ALA A 84 -0.56 -19.21 -20.34
C ALA A 84 -1.67 -18.21 -20.68
N SER A 85 -1.73 -17.80 -21.95
CA SER A 85 -2.84 -16.99 -22.48
C SER A 85 -3.59 -17.79 -23.54
N PHE A 86 -4.91 -17.79 -23.46
CA PHE A 86 -5.76 -18.51 -24.41
C PHE A 86 -6.60 -17.52 -25.21
N ALA A 87 -6.81 -17.82 -26.50
CA ALA A 87 -7.56 -16.94 -27.39
C ALA A 87 -9.06 -16.88 -27.04
N ASN A 88 -9.60 -17.92 -26.41
CA ASN A 88 -10.99 -18.04 -25.99
C ASN A 88 -11.13 -19.08 -24.86
N GLY A 89 -12.35 -19.21 -24.32
CA GLY A 89 -12.67 -20.13 -23.24
C GLY A 89 -12.53 -21.61 -23.64
N ASP A 90 -12.87 -21.98 -24.87
CA ASP A 90 -12.78 -23.38 -25.34
C ASP A 90 -11.30 -23.84 -25.34
N ALA A 91 -10.40 -23.01 -25.86
CA ALA A 91 -8.95 -23.27 -25.84
C ALA A 91 -8.37 -23.34 -24.42
N PHE A 92 -8.96 -22.62 -23.46
CA PHE A 92 -8.59 -22.76 -22.05
C PHE A 92 -9.06 -24.10 -21.47
N LEU A 93 -10.32 -24.49 -21.71
CA LEU A 93 -10.88 -25.75 -21.21
C LEU A 93 -10.12 -26.96 -21.77
N GLU A 94 -9.82 -26.97 -23.07
CA GLU A 94 -9.00 -28.03 -23.70
C GLU A 94 -7.63 -28.18 -23.03
N SER A 95 -7.02 -27.07 -22.59
CA SER A 95 -5.73 -27.12 -21.90
C SER A 95 -5.81 -27.76 -20.51
N LEU A 96 -6.95 -27.64 -19.81
CA LEU A 96 -7.13 -28.23 -18.49
C LEU A 96 -7.29 -29.76 -18.60
N ASP A 97 -8.05 -30.22 -19.59
CA ASP A 97 -8.24 -31.65 -19.86
C ASP A 97 -6.90 -32.33 -20.25
N ALA A 98 -6.04 -31.60 -20.97
CA ALA A 98 -4.70 -32.06 -21.31
C ALA A 98 -3.79 -32.20 -20.06
N VAL A 99 -3.86 -31.26 -19.12
CA VAL A 99 -3.08 -31.30 -17.86
C VAL A 99 -3.54 -32.42 -16.92
N GLU A 100 -4.84 -32.77 -16.93
CA GLU A 100 -5.37 -33.90 -16.16
C GLU A 100 -4.86 -35.26 -16.69
N SER A 101 -4.57 -35.34 -17.99
CA SER A 101 -4.11 -36.55 -18.67
C SER A 101 -2.60 -36.83 -18.54
N GLU A 102 -1.82 -35.85 -18.05
CA GLU A 102 -0.36 -35.93 -17.87
C GLU A 102 0.08 -36.20 -16.42
N GLN A 103 -0.86 -36.43 -15.49
CA GLN A 103 -0.59 -36.75 -14.08
C GLN A 103 -0.75 -38.23 -13.75
#